data_AF-A0A1E8BQJ6-F1
#
_entry.id   AF-A0A1E8BQJ6-F1
#
_cell.length_a   1.000
_cell.length_b   1.000
_cell.length_c   1.000
_cell.angle_alpha   90.00
_cell.angle_beta   90.00
_cell.angle_gamma   90.00
#
_symmetry.space_group_name_H-M   'P 1'
#
loop_
_entity.id
_entity.type
_entity.pdbx_description
1 polymer ?
#
loop_
_entity_poly.entity_id
_entity_poly.type
_entity_poly.pdbx_seq_one_letter_code
_entity_poly.pdbx_strand_id
1 'polypeptide(L)'
;MNFERCYMFKNKKLIRFGLTLFICLSVIDFTISYFQTYLESAADIKWVIPEMWRFILIDAPEGILVILGAIALYEFTKEASQKNISI
;
A
#
# COMPACT_ATOMS: atom_id res chain seq x y z
N MET A 1 4.66 -30.72 -11.37
CA MET A 1 4.76 -29.58 -10.44
C MET A 1 3.35 -29.16 -10.06
N ASN A 2 2.88 -29.51 -8.86
CA ASN A 2 1.57 -29.09 -8.36
C ASN A 2 1.73 -27.72 -7.71
N PHE A 3 1.34 -26.67 -8.44
CA PHE A 3 1.41 -25.27 -8.02
C PHE A 3 0.31 -24.88 -7.01
N GLU A 4 -0.53 -25.83 -6.59
CA GLU A 4 -1.75 -25.58 -5.81
C GLU A 4 -1.61 -25.72 -4.28
N ARG A 5 -0.44 -26.11 -3.75
CA ARG A 5 -0.21 -26.15 -2.29
C ARG A 5 0.89 -25.17 -1.88
N CYS A 6 0.56 -24.33 -0.90
CA CYS A 6 1.40 -23.38 -0.17
C CYS A 6 1.55 -21.97 -0.74
N TYR A 7 0.44 -21.26 -0.93
CA TYR A 7 0.44 -19.79 -0.84
C TYR A 7 -0.63 -19.34 0.15
N MET A 8 -0.45 -19.68 1.42
CA MET A 8 -1.33 -19.16 2.47
C MET A 8 -0.50 -18.32 3.43
N PHE A 9 -0.29 -17.05 3.04
CA PHE A 9 0.24 -16.03 3.94
C PHE A 9 -0.49 -16.14 5.29
N LYS A 10 0.24 -16.46 6.36
CA LYS A 10 -0.38 -16.66 7.69
C LYS A 10 -1.09 -15.39 8.15
N ASN A 11 -0.60 -14.25 7.68
CA ASN A 11 -1.10 -12.90 7.93
C ASN A 11 -2.01 -12.36 6.81
N LYS A 12 -2.68 -13.23 6.03
CA LYS A 12 -3.55 -12.83 4.90
C LYS A 12 -4.56 -11.73 5.23
N LYS A 13 -5.06 -11.68 6.48
CA LYS A 13 -5.95 -10.61 6.94
C LYS A 13 -5.26 -9.25 7.05
N LEU A 14 -4.03 -9.20 7.58
CA LEU A 14 -3.24 -7.98 7.69
C LEU A 14 -2.83 -7.45 6.32
N ILE A 15 -2.38 -8.34 5.42
CA ILE A 15 -2.01 -7.96 4.06
C ILE A 15 -3.23 -7.38 3.32
N ARG A 16 -4.38 -8.05 3.43
CA ARG A 16 -5.62 -7.58 2.82
C ARG A 16 -6.06 -6.23 3.40
N PHE A 17 -5.95 -6.05 4.72
CA PHE A 17 -6.28 -4.78 5.37
C PHE A 17 -5.35 -3.64 4.92
N GLY A 18 -4.03 -3.87 4.92
CA GLY A 18 -3.05 -2.90 4.46
C GLY A 18 -3.25 -2.51 2.99
N LEU A 19 -3.54 -3.50 2.13
CA LEU A 19 -3.83 -3.24 0.71
C LEU A 19 -5.13 -2.45 0.52
N THR A 20 -6.19 -2.79 1.25
CA THR A 20 -7.44 -2.02 1.22
C THR A 20 -7.21 -0.58 1.68
N LEU A 21 -6.47 -0.38 2.77
CA LEU A 21 -6.14 0.94 3.29
C LEU A 21 -5.33 1.75 2.27
N PHE A 22 -4.34 1.13 1.63
CA PHE A 22 -3.55 1.75 0.56
C PHE A 22 -4.44 2.20 -0.61
N ILE A 23 -5.32 1.34 -1.11
CA ILE A 23 -6.24 1.69 -2.21
C ILE A 23 -7.14 2.86 -1.82
N CYS A 24 -7.70 2.86 -0.60
CA CYS A 24 -8.53 3.96 -0.12
C CYS A 24 -7.75 5.29 -0.08
N LEU A 25 -6.52 5.28 0.44
CA LEU A 25 -5.69 6.49 0.49
C LEU A 25 -5.35 7.00 -0.92
N SER A 26 -5.01 6.10 -1.85
CA SER A 26 -4.73 6.47 -3.24
C SER A 26 -5.93 7.08 -3.96
N VAL A 27 -7.15 6.59 -3.69
CA VAL A 27 -8.37 7.19 -4.26
C VAL A 27 -8.64 8.58 -3.70
N ILE A 28 -8.38 8.79 -2.41
CA ILE A 28 -8.53 10.11 -1.78
C ILE A 28 -7.51 11.09 -2.35
N ASP A 29 -6.24 10.69 -2.47
CA ASP A 29 -5.18 11.51 -3.05
C ASP A 29 -5.48 11.91 -4.51
N PHE A 30 -5.93 10.94 -5.31
CA PHE A 30 -6.38 11.19 -6.68
C PHE A 30 -7.55 12.18 -6.73
N THR A 31 -8.54 12.02 -5.87
CA THR A 31 -9.73 12.88 -5.82
C THR A 31 -9.34 14.31 -5.46
N ILE A 32 -8.48 14.49 -4.47
CA ILE A 32 -8.00 15.80 -4.04
C ILE A 32 -7.20 16.47 -5.16
N SER A 33 -6.27 15.76 -5.80
CA SER A 33 -5.50 16.25 -6.94
C SER A 33 -6.39 16.67 -8.11
N TYR A 34 -7.45 15.89 -8.37
CA TYR A 34 -8.45 16.21 -9.38
C TYR A 34 -9.17 17.52 -9.07
N PHE A 35 -9.65 17.69 -7.82
CA PHE A 35 -10.32 18.93 -7.40
C PHE A 35 -9.39 20.15 -7.43
N GLN A 36 -8.13 20.02 -7.03
CA GLN A 36 -7.15 21.11 -7.16
C GLN A 36 -7.01 21.55 -8.62
N THR A 37 -6.80 20.60 -9.52
CA THR A 37 -6.65 20.88 -10.96
C THR A 37 -7.91 21.49 -11.56
N TYR A 38 -9.09 21.00 -11.15
CA TYR A 38 -10.37 21.53 -11.59
C TYR A 38 -10.57 22.98 -11.12
N LEU A 39 -10.28 23.29 -9.85
CA LEU A 39 -10.44 24.64 -9.30
C LEU A 39 -9.45 25.64 -9.92
N GLU A 40 -8.22 25.22 -10.15
CA GLU A 40 -7.20 26.03 -10.81
C GLU A 40 -7.59 26.32 -12.27
N SER A 41 -8.07 25.32 -13.00
CA SER A 41 -8.47 25.51 -14.41
C SER A 41 -9.80 26.25 -14.60
N ALA A 42 -10.78 26.05 -13.72
CA ALA A 42 -12.13 26.59 -13.90
C ALA A 42 -12.36 27.94 -13.23
N ALA A 43 -11.64 28.24 -12.14
CA ALA A 43 -11.88 29.42 -11.31
C ALA A 43 -10.62 30.22 -10.97
N ASP A 44 -9.43 29.80 -11.43
CA ASP A 44 -8.13 30.35 -11.05
C ASP A 44 -7.93 30.38 -9.52
N ILE A 45 -8.61 29.46 -8.81
CA ILE A 45 -8.55 29.35 -7.36
C ILE A 45 -7.48 28.33 -7.01
N LYS A 46 -6.38 28.80 -6.41
CA LYS A 46 -5.32 27.93 -5.91
C LYS A 46 -5.71 27.31 -4.58
N TRP A 47 -6.26 26.09 -4.62
CA TRP A 47 -6.57 25.34 -3.41
C TRP A 47 -5.31 24.69 -2.83
N VAL A 48 -4.83 25.23 -1.70
CA VAL A 48 -3.63 24.71 -1.02
C VAL A 48 -4.03 23.65 0.00
N ILE A 49 -3.54 22.42 -0.20
CA ILE A 49 -3.70 21.34 0.77
C ILE A 49 -2.81 21.62 1.99
N PRO A 50 -3.34 21.56 3.22
CA PRO A 50 -2.53 21.68 4.43
C PRO A 50 -1.45 20.59 4.50
N GLU A 51 -0.25 20.91 5.01
CA GLU A 51 0.88 19.96 5.11
C GLU A 51 0.52 18.64 5.81
N MET A 52 -0.38 18.67 6.79
CA MET A 52 -0.86 17.48 7.48
C MET A 52 -1.52 16.46 6.53
N TRP A 53 -2.29 16.93 5.54
CA TRP A 53 -2.89 16.07 4.54
C TRP A 53 -1.86 15.53 3.55
N ARG A 54 -0.81 16.31 3.25
CA ARG A 54 0.30 15.85 2.42
C ARG A 54 1.04 14.67 3.05
N PHE A 55 1.28 14.72 4.36
CA PHE A 55 1.87 13.61 5.11
C PHE A 55 0.97 12.35 5.08
N ILE A 56 -0.33 12.53 5.30
CA ILE A 56 -1.30 11.43 5.32
C ILE A 56 -1.47 10.78 3.94
N LEU A 57 -1.39 11.56 2.86
CA LEU A 57 -1.66 11.09 1.50
C LEU A 57 -0.42 10.61 0.76
N ILE A 58 0.78 11.02 1.17
CA ILE A 58 2.04 10.64 0.51
C ILE A 58 2.86 9.69 1.39
N ASP A 59 3.16 10.11 2.62
CA ASP A 59 4.11 9.37 3.49
C ASP A 59 3.47 8.10 4.07
N ALA A 60 2.17 8.13 4.40
CA ALA A 60 1.50 6.97 4.97
C ALA A 60 1.31 5.81 3.95
N PRO A 61 0.89 6.03 2.69
CA PRO A 61 0.83 4.98 1.67
C PRO A 61 2.19 4.32 1.40
N GLU A 62 3.26 5.11 1.32
CA GLU A 62 4.61 4.59 1.13
C GLU A 62 5.02 3.69 2.31
N GLY A 63 4.80 4.14 3.55
CA GLY A 63 5.05 3.34 4.75
C GLY A 63 4.27 2.02 4.77
N ILE A 64 3.00 2.02 4.33
CA ILE A 64 2.18 0.80 4.22
C ILE A 64 2.80 -0.17 3.21
N LEU A 65 3.22 0.31 2.03
CA LEU A 65 3.84 -0.54 1.01
C LEU A 65 5.17 -1.15 1.49
N VAL A 66 5.99 -0.37 2.18
CA VAL A 66 7.26 -0.84 2.76
C VAL A 66 7.01 -1.96 3.77
N ILE A 67 6.06 -1.78 4.68
CA ILE A 67 5.70 -2.80 5.68
C ILE A 67 5.16 -4.06 5.01
N LEU A 68 4.27 -3.93 4.02
CA LEU A 68 3.74 -5.07 3.27
C LEU A 68 4.84 -5.82 2.52
N GLY A 69 5.75 -5.09 1.87
CA GLY A 69 6.91 -5.67 1.17
C GLY A 69 7.84 -6.41 2.13
N ALA A 70 8.14 -5.83 3.30
CA ALA A 70 8.96 -6.48 4.33
C ALA A 70 8.32 -7.76 4.87
N ILE A 71 7.00 -7.76 5.11
CA ILE A 71 6.25 -8.96 5.53
C ILE A 71 6.33 -10.03 4.44
N ALA A 72 6.13 -9.65 3.17
CA ALA A 72 6.19 -10.59 2.06
C ALA A 72 7.58 -11.23 1.91
N LEU A 73 8.65 -10.44 2.01
CA LEU A 73 10.03 -10.92 1.98
C LEU A 73 10.36 -11.82 3.17
N TYR A 74 9.89 -11.47 4.37
CA TYR A 74 10.10 -12.29 5.56
C TYR A 74 9.42 -13.67 5.43
N GLU A 75 8.17 -13.71 4.96
CA GLU A 75 7.48 -14.99 4.74
C GLU A 75 8.19 -15.82 3.66
N PHE A 76 8.63 -15.21 2.55
CA PHE A 76 9.38 -15.88 1.50
C PHE A 76 10.72 -16.47 1.97
N THR A 77 11.52 -15.69 2.71
CA THR A 77 12.83 -16.13 3.22
C THR A 77 12.71 -17.22 4.28
N LYS A 78 11.71 -17.12 5.15
CA LYS A 78 11.42 -18.15 6.17
C LYS A 78 11.06 -19.49 5.54
N GLU A 79 10.22 -19.50 4.52
CA GLU A 79 9.82 -20.73 3.82
C GLU A 79 10.99 -21.35 3.04
N ALA A 80 11.83 -20.53 2.39
CA ALA A 80 13.06 -20.99 1.73
C ALA A 80 14.03 -21.65 2.71
N SER A 81 14.18 -21.09 3.91
CA SER A 81 15.01 -21.64 4.98
C SER A 81 14.47 -23.00 5.48
N GLN A 82 13.17 -23.11 5.74
CA GLN A 82 12.57 -24.38 6.18
C GLN A 82 12.69 -25.49 5.14
N LYS A 83 12.58 -25.16 3.84
CA LYS A 83 12.74 -26.12 2.74
C LYS A 83 14.18 -26.68 2.64
N ASN A 84 15.19 -25.91 3.03
CA ASN A 84 16.59 -26.34 3.04
C ASN A 84 16.97 -27.19 4.27
N ILE A 85 16.23 -27.07 5.38
CA ILE A 85 16.50 -27.81 6.63
C ILE A 85 15.89 -29.22 6.60
N SER A 86 14.86 -29.45 5.80
CA SER A 86 14.16 -30.74 5.68
C SER A 86 14.76 -31.71 4.65
N ILE A 87 16.02 -31.54 4.27
CA ILE A 87 16.76 -32.40 3.31
C ILE A 87 17.73 -33.29 4.08
#